data_AF-A0A930HPZ1-F1
#
_entry.id   AF-A0A930HPZ1-F1
#
_cell.length_a   1.000
_cell.length_b   1.000
_cell.length_c   1.000
_cell.angle_alpha   90.00
_cell.angle_beta   90.00
_cell.angle_gamma   90.00
#
_symmetry.space_group_name_H-M   'P 1'
#
loop_
_entity.id
_entity.type
_entity.pdbx_description
1 polymer ?
#
loop_
_entity_poly.entity_id
_entity_poly.type
_entity_poly.pdbx_seq_one_letter_code
_entity_poly.pdbx_strand_id
1 'polypeptide(L)'
;DPNDPYKLTEAEADVVAKLLHSFRHSEKLLRHINFLFKKGSMYLTCNHNLLFHASVPLNEDRTFRKVKIRGRAFSGRALLDRIDEFVRQSHWSSSDHPEHKEAVDYMWYLWCGPDSPLFDKSAMTTFERYFIADKATHHEEKGYYYVYRTEEQVCDMILEEFDLKSTESHIINGHVPVREVKGEHPVQAGGKIMLIDGGFSRAYQSSTGIAGYTLIFNSQGLHLVKHEPFSSTREAIEHMEDISSTSVVKAYSTDRILVRDTDQGLILEDQIEELKKLLHAYRHGLIKERE
;
A
#
# COMPACT_ATOMS: atom_id res chain seq x y z
N ASP A 1 -34.69 17.18 13.58
CA ASP A 1 -35.14 17.65 14.91
C ASP A 1 -33.88 18.12 15.64
N PRO A 2 -33.78 19.37 16.14
CA PRO A 2 -32.61 19.79 16.90
C PRO A 2 -32.29 18.89 18.11
N ASN A 3 -33.29 18.18 18.64
CA ASN A 3 -33.14 17.21 19.74
C ASN A 3 -32.78 15.80 19.26
N ASP A 4 -32.85 15.53 17.96
CA ASP A 4 -32.43 14.28 17.34
C ASP A 4 -31.80 14.57 15.96
N PRO A 5 -30.56 15.09 15.95
CA PRO A 5 -29.90 15.55 14.73
C PRO A 5 -29.51 14.40 13.78
N TYR A 6 -29.54 13.15 14.25
CA TYR A 6 -29.23 11.96 13.43
C TYR A 6 -30.48 11.34 12.79
N LYS A 7 -31.67 11.76 13.19
CA LYS A 7 -32.91 11.28 12.60
C LYS A 7 -33.14 11.90 11.22
N LEU A 8 -33.03 11.06 10.21
CA LEU A 8 -33.37 11.39 8.84
C LEU A 8 -34.88 11.69 8.73
N THR A 9 -35.21 12.72 7.97
CA THR A 9 -36.55 12.92 7.41
C THR A 9 -36.90 11.75 6.48
N GLU A 10 -38.19 11.57 6.19
CA GLU A 10 -38.64 10.52 5.27
C GLU A 10 -37.97 10.64 3.90
N ALA A 11 -37.83 11.86 3.39
CA ALA A 11 -37.15 12.14 2.13
C ALA A 11 -35.65 11.79 2.18
N GLU A 12 -34.95 12.16 3.26
CA GLU A 12 -33.53 11.81 3.44
C GLU A 12 -33.33 10.29 3.57
N ALA A 13 -34.22 9.61 4.30
CA ALA A 13 -34.19 8.16 4.46
C ALA A 13 -34.39 7.44 3.11
N ASP A 14 -35.32 7.92 2.28
CA ASP A 14 -35.53 7.39 0.92
C ASP A 14 -34.30 7.60 0.02
N VAL A 15 -33.67 8.78 0.06
CA VAL A 15 -32.43 9.04 -0.68
C VAL A 15 -31.30 8.11 -0.22
N VAL A 16 -31.09 7.99 1.10
CA VAL A 16 -30.06 7.09 1.65
C VAL A 16 -30.33 5.64 1.27
N ALA A 17 -31.58 5.18 1.34
CA ALA A 17 -31.97 3.83 0.93
C ALA A 17 -31.68 3.57 -0.56
N LYS A 18 -32.01 4.54 -1.44
CA LYS A 18 -31.70 4.46 -2.87
C LYS A 18 -30.21 4.40 -3.13
N LEU A 19 -29.41 5.25 -2.48
CA LEU A 19 -27.96 5.22 -2.60
C LEU A 19 -27.39 3.86 -2.15
N LEU A 20 -27.77 3.38 -0.97
CA LEU A 20 -27.36 2.07 -0.46
C LEU A 20 -27.72 0.95 -1.45
N HIS A 21 -28.93 1.00 -2.03
CA HIS A 21 -29.35 0.04 -3.05
C HIS A 21 -28.45 0.12 -4.29
N SER A 22 -28.21 1.32 -4.84
CA SER A 22 -27.35 1.50 -6.02
C SER A 22 -25.92 1.01 -5.78
N PHE A 23 -25.33 1.29 -4.62
CA PHE A 23 -23.97 0.83 -4.29
C PHE A 23 -23.90 -0.68 -4.11
N ARG A 24 -24.86 -1.27 -3.39
CA ARG A 24 -24.89 -2.72 -3.12
C ARG A 24 -25.18 -3.58 -4.35
N HIS A 25 -25.87 -3.04 -5.36
CA HIS A 25 -26.28 -3.79 -6.55
C HIS A 25 -25.53 -3.36 -7.83
N SER A 26 -24.55 -2.46 -7.72
CA SER A 26 -23.72 -2.07 -8.87
C SER A 26 -22.76 -3.20 -9.24
N GLU A 27 -23.08 -3.94 -10.30
CA GLU A 27 -22.24 -5.03 -10.82
C GLU A 27 -20.79 -4.60 -11.04
N LYS A 28 -20.59 -3.43 -11.66
CA LYS A 28 -19.25 -2.90 -11.95
C LYS A 28 -18.46 -2.62 -10.67
N LEU A 29 -19.10 -1.98 -9.69
CA LEU A 29 -18.46 -1.67 -8.41
C LEU A 29 -18.12 -2.97 -7.67
N LEU A 30 -19.05 -3.91 -7.58
CA LEU A 30 -18.83 -5.20 -6.94
C LEU A 30 -17.69 -5.96 -7.62
N ARG A 31 -17.61 -5.96 -8.96
CA ARG A 31 -16.52 -6.60 -9.70
C ARG A 31 -15.17 -5.99 -9.35
N HIS A 32 -15.06 -4.66 -9.29
CA HIS A 32 -13.82 -3.97 -8.94
C HIS A 32 -13.43 -4.21 -7.47
N ILE A 33 -14.38 -4.08 -6.54
CA ILE A 33 -14.15 -4.36 -5.12
C ILE A 33 -13.72 -5.81 -4.92
N ASN A 34 -14.40 -6.78 -5.54
CA ASN A 34 -14.04 -8.19 -5.48
C ASN A 34 -12.63 -8.44 -6.04
N PHE A 35 -12.24 -7.74 -7.10
CA PHE A 35 -10.88 -7.83 -7.63
C PHE A 35 -9.85 -7.32 -6.61
N LEU A 36 -10.10 -6.15 -6.00
CA LEU A 36 -9.22 -5.57 -4.98
C LEU A 36 -9.10 -6.49 -3.77
N PHE A 37 -10.20 -7.03 -3.25
CA PHE A 37 -10.11 -8.01 -2.17
C PHE A 37 -9.35 -9.26 -2.63
N LYS A 38 -9.57 -9.80 -3.84
CA LYS A 38 -8.89 -11.03 -4.30
C LYS A 38 -7.39 -10.88 -4.54
N LYS A 39 -6.94 -9.70 -4.96
CA LYS A 39 -5.56 -9.48 -5.44
C LYS A 39 -4.75 -8.52 -4.59
N GLY A 40 -5.42 -7.63 -3.87
CA GLY A 40 -4.78 -6.72 -2.92
C GLY A 40 -4.34 -7.46 -1.66
N SER A 41 -3.36 -6.86 -1.01
CA SER A 41 -2.79 -7.30 0.27
C SER A 41 -2.30 -6.07 1.04
N MET A 42 -2.16 -6.19 2.36
CA MET A 42 -1.61 -5.11 3.20
C MET A 42 -0.16 -4.76 2.88
N TYR A 43 0.62 -5.72 2.39
CA TYR A 43 1.97 -5.57 1.88
C TYR A 43 2.23 -6.59 0.78
N LEU A 44 3.29 -6.39 0.00
CA LEU A 44 3.78 -7.34 -0.99
C LEU A 44 5.30 -7.45 -0.89
N THR A 45 5.82 -8.65 -0.74
CA THR A 45 7.23 -8.95 -0.99
C THR A 45 7.37 -9.38 -2.45
N CYS A 46 8.22 -8.69 -3.22
CA CYS A 46 8.40 -8.98 -4.64
C CYS A 46 9.86 -8.72 -5.06
N ASN A 47 10.53 -9.73 -5.60
CA ASN A 47 11.91 -9.69 -6.08
C ASN A 47 12.84 -9.02 -5.06
N HIS A 48 12.84 -9.55 -3.83
CA HIS A 48 13.58 -9.03 -2.67
C HIS A 48 13.19 -7.65 -2.16
N ASN A 49 12.12 -7.02 -2.65
CA ASN A 49 11.65 -5.72 -2.18
C ASN A 49 10.38 -5.86 -1.35
N LEU A 50 10.20 -4.96 -0.38
CA LEU A 50 8.99 -4.85 0.43
C LEU A 50 8.16 -3.65 -0.02
N LEU A 51 6.91 -3.88 -0.39
CA LEU A 51 5.97 -2.85 -0.80
C LEU A 51 4.85 -2.74 0.24
N PHE A 52 4.64 -1.55 0.80
CA PHE A 52 3.44 -1.26 1.61
C PHE A 52 3.04 0.21 1.49
N HIS A 53 1.74 0.49 1.64
CA HIS A 53 1.19 1.80 1.30
C HIS A 53 1.67 2.92 2.23
N ALA A 54 1.49 2.77 3.55
CA ALA A 54 1.64 3.89 4.49
C ALA A 54 2.73 3.63 5.54
N SER A 55 2.48 2.77 6.53
CA SER A 55 3.41 2.57 7.64
C SER A 55 3.46 1.13 8.14
N VAL A 56 4.50 0.84 8.93
CA VAL A 56 4.53 -0.27 9.88
C VAL A 56 4.65 0.37 11.27
N PRO A 57 3.61 0.34 12.13
CA PRO A 57 3.60 1.12 13.37
C PRO A 57 4.78 0.82 14.30
N LEU A 58 5.44 1.88 14.78
CA LEU A 58 6.59 1.80 15.69
C LEU A 58 6.32 2.48 17.04
N ASN A 59 7.12 2.13 18.02
CA ASN A 59 7.26 2.83 19.29
C ASN A 59 8.36 3.89 19.21
N GLU A 60 8.44 4.73 20.24
CA GLU A 60 9.48 5.77 20.36
C GLU A 60 10.90 5.17 20.42
N ASP A 61 11.03 3.96 20.97
CA ASP A 61 12.28 3.21 21.06
C ASP A 61 12.62 2.44 19.77
N ARG A 62 11.92 2.72 18.66
CA ARG A 62 12.04 2.09 17.33
C ARG A 62 11.52 0.66 17.24
N THR A 63 11.09 0.05 18.34
CA THR A 63 10.53 -1.31 18.29
C THR A 63 9.16 -1.32 17.63
N PHE A 64 8.74 -2.47 17.09
CA PHE A 64 7.41 -2.61 16.52
C PHE A 64 6.32 -2.41 17.58
N ARG A 65 5.35 -1.55 17.25
CA ARG A 65 4.22 -1.28 18.12
C ARG A 65 3.27 -2.47 18.15
N LYS A 66 2.84 -2.83 19.36
CA LYS A 66 1.83 -3.87 19.59
C LYS A 66 0.44 -3.27 19.52
N VAL A 67 -0.33 -3.66 18.51
CA VAL A 67 -1.73 -3.24 18.30
C VAL A 67 -2.66 -4.38 18.69
N LYS A 68 -3.71 -4.08 19.46
CA LYS A 68 -4.68 -5.08 19.91
C LYS A 68 -5.79 -5.25 18.88
N ILE A 69 -5.94 -6.46 18.35
CA ILE A 69 -7.06 -6.90 17.52
C ILE A 69 -7.75 -8.06 18.24
N ARG A 70 -9.01 -7.86 18.64
CA ARG A 70 -9.80 -8.83 19.44
C ARG A 70 -9.11 -9.32 20.72
N GLY A 71 -8.48 -8.40 21.45
CA GLY A 71 -7.80 -8.71 22.72
C GLY A 71 -6.45 -9.41 22.57
N ARG A 72 -6.04 -9.80 21.36
CA ARG A 72 -4.69 -10.29 21.06
C ARG A 72 -3.85 -9.17 20.49
N ALA A 73 -2.59 -9.10 20.91
CA ALA A 73 -1.66 -8.08 20.46
C ALA A 73 -0.80 -8.63 19.31
N PHE A 74 -0.70 -7.86 18.24
CA PHE A 74 0.13 -8.15 17.07
C PHE A 74 1.04 -6.97 16.76
N SER A 75 2.18 -7.21 16.14
CA SER A 75 3.17 -6.19 15.75
C SER A 75 3.87 -6.62 14.47
N GLY A 76 4.55 -5.69 13.79
CA GLY A 76 5.35 -5.99 12.61
C GLY A 76 4.55 -6.69 11.50
N ARG A 77 5.11 -7.74 10.92
CA ARG A 77 4.47 -8.51 9.85
C ARG A 77 3.19 -9.20 10.32
N ALA A 78 3.21 -9.79 11.53
CA ALA A 78 2.06 -10.49 12.09
C ALA A 78 0.84 -9.56 12.26
N LEU A 79 1.06 -8.26 12.49
CA LEU A 79 -0.02 -7.27 12.50
C LEU A 79 -0.64 -7.12 11.10
N LEU A 80 0.18 -6.94 10.07
CA LEU A 80 -0.34 -6.76 8.70
C LEU A 80 -1.03 -8.02 8.19
N ASP A 81 -0.50 -9.21 8.49
CA ASP A 81 -1.14 -10.49 8.16
C ASP A 81 -2.51 -10.60 8.81
N ARG A 82 -2.61 -10.28 10.12
CA ARG A 82 -3.89 -10.32 10.83
C ARG A 82 -4.90 -9.30 10.29
N ILE A 83 -4.42 -8.12 9.89
CA ILE A 83 -5.28 -7.11 9.26
C ILE A 83 -5.79 -7.61 7.90
N ASP A 84 -4.95 -8.24 7.08
CA ASP A 84 -5.37 -8.79 5.79
C ASP A 84 -6.48 -9.83 5.96
N GLU A 85 -6.36 -10.73 6.94
CA GLU A 85 -7.43 -11.65 7.32
C GLU A 85 -8.73 -10.92 7.68
N PHE A 86 -8.65 -9.86 8.48
CA PHE A 86 -9.81 -9.08 8.94
C PHE A 86 -10.53 -8.39 7.79
N VAL A 87 -9.76 -7.75 6.91
CA VAL A 87 -10.25 -7.10 5.71
C VAL A 87 -11.03 -8.11 4.87
N ARG A 88 -10.49 -9.31 4.64
CA ARG A 88 -11.18 -10.39 3.90
C ARG A 88 -12.44 -10.90 4.59
N GLN A 89 -12.41 -11.06 5.91
CA GLN A 89 -13.57 -11.48 6.70
C GLN A 89 -14.71 -10.46 6.66
N SER A 90 -14.40 -9.15 6.64
CA SER A 90 -15.42 -8.11 6.52
C SER A 90 -16.20 -8.18 5.19
N HIS A 91 -15.60 -8.78 4.16
CA HIS A 91 -16.18 -8.83 2.80
C HIS A 91 -16.80 -10.17 2.44
N TRP A 92 -16.16 -11.31 2.80
CA TRP A 92 -16.62 -12.65 2.39
C TRP A 92 -17.27 -13.47 3.49
N SER A 93 -17.09 -13.14 4.77
CA SER A 93 -17.74 -13.90 5.83
C SER A 93 -19.24 -13.58 5.89
N SER A 94 -20.06 -14.57 6.26
CA SER A 94 -21.47 -14.33 6.55
C SER A 94 -21.62 -13.39 7.74
N SER A 95 -22.75 -12.69 7.81
CA SER A 95 -23.10 -11.85 8.96
C SER A 95 -23.11 -12.59 10.30
N ASP A 96 -23.35 -13.91 10.25
CA ASP A 96 -23.44 -14.78 11.41
C ASP A 96 -22.06 -15.27 11.87
N HIS A 97 -21.00 -14.97 11.12
CA HIS A 97 -19.64 -15.29 11.55
C HIS A 97 -19.28 -14.47 12.80
N PRO A 98 -18.73 -15.09 13.87
CA PRO A 98 -18.51 -14.40 15.14
C PRO A 98 -17.63 -13.14 15.06
N GLU A 99 -16.73 -13.07 14.06
CA GLU A 99 -15.83 -11.93 13.87
C GLU A 99 -16.34 -10.91 12.83
N HIS A 100 -17.45 -11.17 12.11
CA HIS A 100 -17.82 -10.34 10.94
C HIS A 100 -18.12 -8.89 11.31
N LYS A 101 -18.95 -8.66 12.33
CA LYS A 101 -19.30 -7.30 12.77
C LYS A 101 -18.06 -6.50 13.19
N GLU A 102 -17.19 -7.13 13.98
CA GLU A 102 -15.94 -6.51 14.42
C GLU A 102 -14.99 -6.24 13.24
N ALA A 103 -14.92 -7.14 12.26
CA ALA A 103 -14.13 -6.96 11.05
C ALA A 103 -14.64 -5.77 10.20
N VAL A 104 -15.97 -5.61 10.08
CA VAL A 104 -16.59 -4.45 9.42
C VAL A 104 -16.26 -3.15 10.17
N ASP A 105 -16.37 -3.14 11.50
CA ASP A 105 -16.00 -1.97 12.32
C ASP A 105 -14.49 -1.66 12.18
N TYR A 106 -13.65 -2.69 12.06
CA TYR A 106 -12.22 -2.54 11.89
C TYR A 106 -11.84 -1.89 10.55
N MET A 107 -12.63 -2.07 9.49
CA MET A 107 -12.43 -1.34 8.22
C MET A 107 -12.51 0.17 8.41
N TRP A 108 -13.39 0.65 9.30
CA TRP A 108 -13.45 2.07 9.66
C TRP A 108 -12.24 2.49 10.49
N TYR A 109 -11.84 1.66 11.46
CA TYR A 109 -10.62 1.90 12.23
C TYR A 109 -9.37 1.99 11.33
N LEU A 110 -9.29 1.22 10.26
CA LEU A 110 -8.16 1.31 9.34
C LEU A 110 -8.00 2.69 8.71
N TRP A 111 -9.09 3.42 8.49
CA TRP A 111 -9.04 4.79 7.97
C TRP A 111 -8.51 5.77 9.03
N CYS A 112 -9.05 5.78 10.24
CA CYS A 112 -8.83 6.88 11.19
C CYS A 112 -8.19 6.50 12.53
N GLY A 113 -7.95 5.21 12.75
CA GLY A 113 -7.40 4.67 13.99
C GLY A 113 -5.93 5.04 14.16
N PRO A 114 -5.51 5.47 15.37
CA PRO A 114 -4.19 6.06 15.55
C PRO A 114 -3.03 5.09 15.32
N ASP A 115 -3.22 3.81 15.63
CA ASP A 115 -2.22 2.76 15.39
C ASP A 115 -2.52 1.97 14.10
N SER A 116 -3.43 2.46 13.24
CA SER A 116 -3.68 1.84 11.94
C SER A 116 -2.46 2.00 11.04
N PRO A 117 -1.94 0.93 10.42
CA PRO A 117 -0.87 1.02 9.44
C PRO A 117 -1.18 1.92 8.23
N LEU A 118 -2.46 2.16 7.93
CA LEU A 118 -2.92 3.01 6.82
C LEU A 118 -3.12 4.48 7.21
N PHE A 119 -2.97 4.82 8.49
CA PHE A 119 -3.12 6.18 9.01
C PHE A 119 -1.89 6.61 9.81
N ASP A 120 -1.63 5.93 10.92
CA ASP A 120 -0.48 6.10 11.83
C ASP A 120 -0.27 7.57 12.24
N LYS A 121 -1.33 8.17 12.81
CA LYS A 121 -1.34 9.53 13.36
C LYS A 121 -2.26 9.63 14.56
N SER A 122 -2.04 10.60 15.44
CA SER A 122 -2.80 10.74 16.70
C SER A 122 -4.31 10.92 16.52
N ALA A 123 -4.76 11.62 15.48
CA ALA A 123 -6.17 11.91 15.24
C ALA A 123 -6.43 12.30 13.78
N MET A 124 -7.63 11.99 13.27
CA MET A 124 -8.13 12.44 11.96
C MET A 124 -8.76 13.83 12.09
N THR A 125 -8.06 14.87 11.61
CA THR A 125 -8.49 16.28 11.78
C THR A 125 -9.21 16.86 10.55
N THR A 126 -9.76 15.98 9.70
CA THR A 126 -10.36 16.41 8.42
C THR A 126 -11.55 17.35 8.63
N PHE A 127 -12.36 17.10 9.67
CA PHE A 127 -13.52 17.95 9.96
C PHE A 127 -13.08 19.33 10.44
N GLU A 128 -12.12 19.38 11.36
CA GLU A 128 -11.51 20.60 11.89
C GLU A 128 -10.92 21.44 10.75
N ARG A 129 -10.23 20.80 9.80
CA ARG A 129 -9.68 21.49 8.62
C ARG A 129 -10.73 22.13 7.73
N TYR A 130 -11.93 21.54 7.65
CA TYR A 130 -13.02 22.06 6.81
C TYR A 130 -13.86 23.12 7.52
N PHE A 131 -14.07 22.99 8.82
CA PHE A 131 -15.07 23.78 9.54
C PHE A 131 -14.52 24.68 10.65
N ILE A 132 -13.26 24.50 11.06
CA ILE A 132 -12.62 25.29 12.13
C ILE A 132 -11.47 26.09 11.53
N ALA A 133 -11.53 27.43 11.67
CA ALA A 133 -10.50 28.32 11.14
C ALA A 133 -9.17 28.25 11.93
N ASP A 134 -9.22 27.87 13.20
CA ASP A 134 -8.03 27.73 14.05
C ASP A 134 -7.16 26.57 13.57
N LYS A 135 -5.96 26.88 13.06
CA LYS A 135 -5.02 25.89 12.52
C LYS A 135 -4.40 24.99 13.60
N ALA A 136 -4.43 25.40 14.87
CA ALA A 136 -3.92 24.56 15.95
C ALA A 136 -4.71 23.24 16.05
N THR A 137 -6.00 23.24 15.70
CA THR A 137 -6.85 22.04 15.72
C THR A 137 -6.62 21.11 14.52
N HIS A 138 -5.77 21.50 13.56
CA HIS A 138 -5.49 20.73 12.34
C HIS A 138 -4.25 19.82 12.48
N HIS A 139 -3.56 19.91 13.61
CA HIS A 139 -2.32 19.18 13.86
C HIS A 139 -2.62 17.69 14.06
N GLU A 140 -1.92 16.85 13.29
CA GLU A 140 -1.96 15.40 13.40
C GLU A 140 -0.54 14.95 13.74
N GLU A 141 -0.32 14.50 14.98
CA GLU A 141 0.98 13.99 15.39
C GLU A 141 1.23 12.69 14.65
N LYS A 142 2.37 12.57 13.98
CA LYS A 142 2.68 11.39 13.18
C LYS A 142 3.17 10.26 14.09
N GLY A 143 2.84 9.03 13.72
CA GLY A 143 3.43 7.85 14.34
C GLY A 143 4.95 7.77 14.10
N TYR A 144 5.61 7.00 14.96
CA TYR A 144 7.08 6.91 15.00
C TYR A 144 7.69 6.27 13.75
N TYR A 145 6.91 5.53 12.95
CA TYR A 145 7.38 5.10 11.63
C TYR A 145 7.81 6.30 10.78
N TYR A 146 7.00 7.35 10.70
CA TYR A 146 7.35 8.53 9.89
C TYR A 146 8.52 9.33 10.45
N VAL A 147 8.79 9.22 11.75
CA VAL A 147 9.94 9.85 12.40
C VAL A 147 11.23 9.09 12.05
N TYR A 148 11.18 7.76 12.07
CA TYR A 148 12.39 6.92 11.97
C TYR A 148 12.61 6.25 10.61
N ARG A 149 11.68 6.33 9.66
CA ARG A 149 11.83 5.73 8.31
C ARG A 149 13.02 6.26 7.50
N THR A 150 13.65 7.34 7.93
CA THR A 150 14.88 7.88 7.31
C THR A 150 16.15 7.27 7.90
N GLU A 151 16.05 6.46 8.96
CA GLU A 151 17.15 5.76 9.60
C GLU A 151 17.36 4.37 8.97
N GLU A 152 18.56 4.11 8.46
CA GLU A 152 18.92 2.86 7.77
C GLU A 152 18.66 1.61 8.63
N GLN A 153 19.04 1.66 9.91
CA GLN A 153 18.86 0.56 10.85
C GLN A 153 17.38 0.19 11.07
N VAL A 154 16.48 1.19 11.03
CA VAL A 154 15.04 0.95 11.16
C VAL A 154 14.48 0.35 9.89
N CYS A 155 14.94 0.79 8.72
CA CYS A 155 14.57 0.16 7.45
C CYS A 155 15.05 -1.30 7.38
N ASP A 156 16.29 -1.59 7.79
CA ASP A 156 16.81 -2.96 7.82
C ASP A 156 16.02 -3.84 8.79
N MET A 157 15.72 -3.37 10.01
CA MET A 157 14.86 -4.08 10.96
C MET A 157 13.47 -4.37 10.38
N ILE A 158 12.88 -3.42 9.65
CA ILE A 158 11.61 -3.64 8.95
C ILE A 158 11.78 -4.71 7.88
N LEU A 159 12.78 -4.62 7.01
CA LEU A 159 13.02 -5.62 5.96
C LEU A 159 13.19 -7.03 6.54
N GLU A 160 13.96 -7.18 7.62
CA GLU A 160 14.18 -8.45 8.30
C GLU A 160 12.88 -9.06 8.86
N GLU A 161 11.97 -8.25 9.41
CA GLU A 161 10.64 -8.69 9.89
C GLU A 161 9.77 -9.29 8.78
N PHE A 162 10.04 -8.93 7.52
CA PHE A 162 9.39 -9.48 6.33
C PHE A 162 10.23 -10.54 5.59
N ASP A 163 11.20 -11.16 6.29
CA ASP A 163 12.11 -12.18 5.77
C ASP A 163 13.01 -11.70 4.60
N LEU A 164 13.24 -10.39 4.48
CA LEU A 164 14.11 -9.81 3.46
C LEU A 164 15.46 -9.43 4.07
N LYS A 165 16.48 -10.24 3.77
CA LYS A 165 17.86 -10.09 4.31
C LYS A 165 18.88 -9.68 3.26
N SER A 166 18.45 -9.44 2.02
CA SER A 166 19.37 -9.05 0.95
C SER A 166 19.87 -7.63 1.18
N THR A 167 21.14 -7.36 0.88
CA THR A 167 21.67 -5.99 0.86
C THR A 167 20.95 -5.13 -0.20
N GLU A 168 20.43 -5.79 -1.23
CA GLU A 168 19.70 -5.19 -2.35
C GLU A 168 18.19 -5.06 -2.08
N SER A 169 17.74 -5.38 -0.86
CA SER A 169 16.34 -5.22 -0.48
C SER A 169 16.02 -3.75 -0.20
N HIS A 170 14.92 -3.28 -0.80
CA HIS A 170 14.40 -1.93 -0.57
C HIS A 170 12.94 -1.97 -0.10
N ILE A 171 12.60 -0.99 0.75
CA ILE A 171 11.23 -0.64 1.08
C ILE A 171 10.71 0.32 0.02
N ILE A 172 9.64 -0.06 -0.67
CA ILE A 172 8.91 0.81 -1.58
C ILE A 172 7.65 1.27 -0.85
N ASN A 173 7.60 2.55 -0.50
CA ASN A 173 6.56 3.11 0.35
C ASN A 173 5.83 4.28 -0.34
N GLY A 174 4.52 4.40 -0.11
CA GLY A 174 3.70 5.46 -0.66
C GLY A 174 3.10 6.36 0.42
N HIS A 175 1.84 6.75 0.21
CA HIS A 175 0.96 7.50 1.13
C HIS A 175 1.32 8.96 1.38
N VAL A 176 2.59 9.25 1.69
CA VAL A 176 3.05 10.61 1.96
C VAL A 176 3.72 11.19 0.72
N PRO A 177 3.20 12.31 0.18
CA PRO A 177 3.81 12.94 -0.99
C PRO A 177 5.20 13.48 -0.66
N VAL A 178 6.13 13.35 -1.61
CA VAL A 178 7.51 13.86 -1.46
C VAL A 178 7.51 15.36 -1.74
N ARG A 179 7.90 16.16 -0.76
CA ARG A 179 7.94 17.63 -0.88
C ARG A 179 9.33 18.10 -1.32
N GLU A 180 9.64 17.89 -2.59
CA GLU A 180 10.95 18.26 -3.16
C GLU A 180 11.25 19.75 -3.01
N VAL A 181 10.23 20.61 -3.10
CA VAL A 181 10.34 22.06 -2.84
C VAL A 181 10.81 22.40 -1.41
N LYS A 182 10.72 21.45 -0.47
CA LYS A 182 11.22 21.56 0.90
C LYS A 182 12.53 20.78 1.13
N GLY A 183 13.14 20.27 0.07
CA GLY A 183 14.37 19.48 0.11
C GLY A 183 14.17 18.00 0.49
N GLU A 184 12.94 17.49 0.49
CA GLU A 184 12.72 16.06 0.69
C GLU A 184 13.16 15.27 -0.54
N HIS A 185 13.95 14.21 -0.33
CA HIS A 185 14.36 13.29 -1.39
C HIS A 185 13.49 12.02 -1.38
N PRO A 186 13.16 11.47 -2.56
CA PRO A 186 12.36 10.27 -2.66
C PRO A 186 13.13 9.01 -2.24
N VAL A 187 14.46 9.07 -2.17
CA VAL A 187 15.29 7.98 -1.66
C VAL A 187 15.93 8.44 -0.36
N GLN A 188 15.73 7.65 0.70
CA GLN A 188 16.15 7.98 2.06
C GLN A 188 16.85 6.78 2.71
N ALA A 189 17.30 6.91 3.95
CA ALA A 189 17.87 5.82 4.74
C ALA A 189 18.99 5.06 4.01
N GLY A 190 19.97 5.79 3.45
CA GLY A 190 21.09 5.17 2.73
C GLY A 190 20.71 4.44 1.43
N GLY A 191 19.48 4.63 0.94
CA GLY A 191 18.96 3.89 -0.22
C GLY A 191 17.98 2.77 0.13
N LYS A 192 17.76 2.48 1.42
CA LYS A 192 16.88 1.39 1.86
C LYS A 192 15.40 1.66 1.66
N ILE A 193 14.98 2.93 1.57
CA ILE A 193 13.58 3.29 1.30
C ILE A 193 13.47 4.16 0.06
N MET A 194 12.52 3.80 -0.80
CA MET A 194 12.12 4.56 -1.98
C MET A 194 10.65 4.96 -1.82
N LEU A 195 10.41 6.26 -1.73
CA LEU A 195 9.10 6.87 -1.68
C LEU A 195 8.57 7.06 -3.09
N ILE A 196 7.44 6.41 -3.38
CA ILE A 196 6.71 6.56 -4.63
C ILE A 196 5.47 7.41 -4.40
N ASP A 197 5.33 8.49 -5.18
CA ASP A 197 4.20 9.40 -5.07
C ASP A 197 3.43 9.48 -6.40
N GLY A 198 2.11 9.40 -6.29
CA GLY A 198 1.16 9.63 -7.37
C GLY A 198 0.96 11.12 -7.64
N GLY A 199 2.02 11.84 -8.00
CA GLY A 199 2.00 13.28 -8.27
C GLY A 199 1.23 13.69 -9.54
N PHE A 200 0.65 12.73 -10.28
CA PHE A 200 -0.12 13.03 -11.50
C PHE A 200 -1.41 13.82 -11.23
N SER A 201 -1.88 13.84 -9.99
CA SER A 201 -3.01 14.68 -9.61
C SER A 201 -2.59 16.13 -9.44
N ARG A 202 -3.23 17.02 -10.22
CA ARG A 202 -3.00 18.47 -10.22
C ARG A 202 -3.08 19.10 -8.83
N ALA A 203 -3.91 18.54 -7.95
CA ALA A 203 -4.09 19.04 -6.59
C ALA A 203 -2.81 18.96 -5.74
N TYR A 204 -1.90 18.03 -6.06
CA TYR A 204 -0.67 17.81 -5.30
C TYR A 204 0.55 18.53 -5.87
N GLN A 205 0.52 18.92 -7.15
CA GLN A 205 1.65 19.59 -7.84
C GLN A 205 2.12 20.86 -7.13
N SER A 206 1.22 21.62 -6.51
CA SER A 206 1.59 22.83 -5.75
C SER A 206 2.41 22.52 -4.49
N SER A 207 2.27 21.31 -3.94
CA SER A 207 2.95 20.87 -2.72
C SER A 207 4.20 20.03 -3.00
N THR A 208 4.20 19.26 -4.09
CA THR A 208 5.31 18.39 -4.50
C THR A 208 6.31 19.12 -5.40
N GLY A 209 5.83 20.08 -6.21
CA GLY A 209 6.59 20.78 -7.24
C GLY A 209 6.79 19.98 -8.54
N ILE A 210 6.22 18.78 -8.63
CA ILE A 210 6.49 17.80 -9.70
C ILE A 210 5.23 17.01 -10.07
N ALA A 211 5.21 16.33 -11.21
CA ALA A 211 4.11 15.44 -11.62
C ALA A 211 4.21 14.01 -11.03
N GLY A 212 5.19 13.76 -10.16
CA GLY A 212 5.32 12.51 -9.40
C GLY A 212 6.52 11.67 -9.83
N TYR A 213 6.58 10.48 -9.24
CA TYR A 213 7.67 9.52 -9.45
C TYR A 213 7.13 8.20 -10.00
N THR A 214 7.81 7.63 -10.97
CA THR A 214 7.60 6.26 -11.44
C THR A 214 8.81 5.41 -11.06
N LEU A 215 8.54 4.30 -10.37
CA LEU A 215 9.55 3.27 -10.12
C LEU A 215 9.49 2.22 -11.23
N ILE A 216 10.62 1.97 -11.88
CA ILE A 216 10.77 1.00 -12.96
C ILE A 216 11.73 -0.08 -12.47
N PHE A 217 11.30 -1.34 -12.53
CA PHE A 217 12.16 -2.50 -12.30
C PHE A 217 12.41 -3.21 -13.63
N ASN A 218 13.68 -3.44 -13.97
CA ASN A 218 14.07 -4.20 -15.16
C ASN A 218 15.32 -5.04 -14.89
N SER A 219 15.88 -5.71 -15.91
CA SER A 219 17.04 -6.60 -15.75
C SER A 219 18.33 -5.91 -15.25
N GLN A 220 18.37 -4.58 -15.19
CA GLN A 220 19.49 -3.79 -14.68
C GLN A 220 19.26 -3.32 -13.22
N GLY A 221 18.07 -3.52 -12.66
CA GLY A 221 17.72 -3.13 -11.30
C GLY A 221 16.55 -2.15 -11.23
N LEU A 222 16.54 -1.31 -10.19
CA LEU A 222 15.49 -0.31 -9.92
C LEU A 222 15.91 1.08 -10.43
N HIS A 223 14.98 1.75 -11.11
CA HIS A 223 15.12 3.12 -11.57
C HIS A 223 13.95 3.95 -11.07
N LEU A 224 14.25 5.04 -10.38
CA LEU A 224 13.25 6.04 -10.04
C LEU A 224 13.31 7.19 -11.04
N VAL A 225 12.20 7.44 -11.71
CA VAL A 225 12.06 8.48 -12.73
C VAL A 225 11.12 9.56 -12.19
N LYS A 226 11.59 10.80 -12.21
CA LYS A 226 10.81 11.99 -11.89
C LYS A 226 10.16 12.52 -13.15
N HIS A 227 8.90 12.93 -13.03
CA HIS A 227 8.16 13.56 -14.12
C HIS A 227 7.89 15.04 -13.82
N GLU A 228 8.12 15.90 -14.81
CA GLU A 228 7.74 17.30 -14.74
C GLU A 228 6.26 17.48 -15.15
N PRO A 229 5.54 18.45 -14.54
CA PRO A 229 4.17 18.76 -14.94
C PRO A 229 4.15 19.47 -16.29
N PHE A 230 3.09 19.22 -17.07
CA PHE A 230 2.77 20.06 -18.22
C PHE A 230 2.34 21.46 -17.76
N SER A 231 2.71 22.49 -18.51
CA SER A 231 2.28 23.86 -18.25
C SER A 231 0.77 24.03 -18.52
N SER A 232 0.31 23.69 -19.72
CA SER A 232 -1.10 23.68 -20.11
C SER A 232 -1.36 22.77 -21.32
N THR A 233 -2.60 22.32 -21.50
CA THR A 233 -2.99 21.54 -22.69
C THR A 233 -2.72 22.28 -24.00
N ARG A 234 -2.93 23.61 -24.00
CA ARG A 234 -2.73 24.43 -25.20
C ARG A 234 -1.25 24.50 -25.55
N GLU A 235 -0.40 24.88 -24.61
CA GLU A 235 1.04 24.98 -24.83
C GLU A 235 1.65 23.62 -25.19
N ALA A 236 1.24 22.54 -24.51
CA ALA A 236 1.71 21.19 -24.83
C ALA A 236 1.37 20.78 -26.28
N ILE A 237 0.21 21.17 -26.80
CA ILE A 237 -0.17 20.92 -28.20
C ILE A 237 0.59 21.84 -29.16
N GLU A 238 0.65 23.15 -28.87
CA GLU A 238 1.28 24.16 -29.73
C GLU A 238 2.80 23.93 -29.87
N HIS A 239 3.45 23.48 -28.79
CA HIS A 239 4.88 23.22 -28.73
C HIS A 239 5.24 21.75 -28.88
N MET A 240 4.25 20.86 -29.07
CA MET A 240 4.43 19.40 -29.15
C MET A 240 5.26 18.87 -27.96
N GLU A 241 4.98 19.36 -26.76
CA GLU A 241 5.68 18.95 -25.55
C GLU A 241 5.32 17.51 -25.19
N ASP A 242 6.33 16.76 -24.75
CA ASP A 242 6.18 15.43 -24.18
C ASP A 242 6.61 15.46 -22.70
N ILE A 243 6.31 14.40 -21.96
CA ILE A 243 6.63 14.31 -20.54
C ILE A 243 8.13 14.34 -20.31
N SER A 244 8.64 15.47 -19.81
CA SER A 244 10.04 15.58 -19.41
C SER A 244 10.28 14.69 -18.19
N SER A 245 11.13 13.69 -18.38
CA SER A 245 11.39 12.65 -17.39
C SER A 245 12.88 12.58 -17.08
N THR A 246 13.24 12.76 -15.81
CA THR A 246 14.64 12.72 -15.36
C THR A 246 14.85 11.53 -14.43
N SER A 247 15.86 10.71 -14.70
CA SER A 247 16.23 9.62 -13.79
C SER A 247 16.88 10.21 -12.53
N VAL A 248 16.30 9.95 -11.37
CA VAL A 248 16.74 10.53 -10.08
C VAL A 248 17.61 9.55 -9.31
N VAL A 249 17.25 8.27 -9.30
CA VAL A 249 18.04 7.22 -8.63
C VAL A 249 18.09 5.96 -9.49
N LYS A 250 19.24 5.30 -9.45
CA LYS A 250 19.46 3.99 -10.05
C LYS A 250 20.12 3.09 -9.01
N ALA A 251 19.38 2.11 -8.51
CA ALA A 251 19.96 1.00 -7.76
C ALA A 251 20.28 -0.09 -8.79
N TYR A 252 21.54 -0.10 -9.24
CA TYR A 252 22.02 -1.07 -10.22
C TYR A 252 22.30 -2.40 -9.54
N SER A 253 21.76 -3.47 -10.09
CA SER A 253 22.27 -4.80 -9.79
C SER A 253 23.67 -4.93 -10.41
N THR A 254 24.61 -5.52 -9.65
CA THR A 254 25.99 -5.77 -10.12
C THR A 254 26.00 -6.66 -11.35
N ASP A 255 25.08 -7.63 -11.39
CA ASP A 255 24.86 -8.54 -12.51
C ASP A 255 23.46 -8.35 -13.11
N ARG A 256 23.29 -8.75 -14.37
CA ARG A 256 21.99 -8.71 -15.03
C ARG A 256 21.03 -9.69 -14.36
N ILE A 257 19.89 -9.19 -13.87
CA ILE A 257 18.82 -10.01 -13.29
C ILE A 257 18.14 -10.79 -14.41
N LEU A 258 18.13 -12.12 -14.29
CA LEU A 258 17.44 -13.03 -15.21
C LEU A 258 16.07 -13.42 -14.65
N VAL A 259 15.21 -13.97 -15.51
CA VAL A 259 13.87 -14.43 -15.09
C VAL A 259 13.96 -15.43 -13.94
N ARG A 260 14.92 -16.37 -13.98
CA ARG A 260 15.14 -17.36 -12.92
C ARG A 260 15.47 -16.76 -11.55
N ASP A 261 16.02 -15.54 -11.52
CA ASP A 261 16.42 -14.86 -10.29
C ASP A 261 15.24 -14.08 -9.66
N THR A 262 14.06 -14.10 -10.31
CA THR A 262 12.83 -13.48 -9.79
C THR A 262 12.00 -14.48 -9.00
N ASP A 263 11.08 -14.00 -8.16
CA ASP A 263 10.18 -14.87 -7.39
C ASP A 263 9.37 -15.80 -8.33
N GLN A 264 8.93 -15.27 -9.47
CA GLN A 264 8.23 -16.06 -10.48
C GLN A 264 9.15 -17.06 -11.17
N GLY A 265 10.42 -16.72 -11.32
CA GLY A 265 11.46 -17.63 -11.81
C GLY A 265 11.59 -18.87 -10.95
N LEU A 266 11.69 -18.67 -9.63
CA LEU A 266 11.78 -19.76 -8.66
C LEU A 266 10.56 -20.69 -8.74
N ILE A 267 9.34 -20.13 -8.84
CA ILE A 267 8.11 -20.92 -9.04
C ILE A 267 8.17 -21.75 -10.32
N LEU A 268 8.66 -21.16 -11.42
CA LEU A 268 8.79 -21.87 -12.70
C LEU A 268 9.85 -22.98 -12.63
N GLU A 269 10.96 -22.76 -11.93
CA GLU A 269 11.99 -23.78 -11.72
C GLU A 269 11.45 -24.96 -10.90
N ASP A 270 10.70 -24.70 -9.83
CA ASP A 270 10.03 -25.75 -9.05
C ASP A 270 9.04 -26.55 -9.91
N GLN A 271 8.22 -25.87 -10.73
CA GLN A 271 7.29 -26.52 -11.66
C GLN A 271 8.02 -27.39 -12.68
N ILE A 272 9.17 -26.94 -13.21
CA ILE A 272 10.00 -27.72 -14.12
C ILE A 272 10.49 -29.01 -13.43
N GLU A 273 10.95 -28.93 -12.19
CA GLU A 273 11.41 -30.09 -11.43
C GLU A 273 10.27 -31.06 -11.11
N GLU A 274 9.08 -30.57 -10.77
CA GLU A 274 7.88 -31.39 -10.58
C GLU A 274 7.49 -32.14 -11.87
N LEU A 275 7.49 -31.45 -13.01
CA LEU A 275 7.18 -32.05 -14.31
C LEU A 275 8.23 -33.11 -14.70
N LYS A 276 9.51 -32.88 -14.41
CA LYS A 276 10.57 -33.88 -14.62
C LYS A 276 10.35 -35.12 -13.77
N LYS A 277 9.98 -34.97 -12.49
CA LYS A 277 9.64 -36.09 -11.59
C LYS A 277 8.42 -36.85 -12.09
N LEU A 278 7.38 -36.15 -12.53
CA LEU A 278 6.18 -36.75 -13.11
C LEU A 278 6.53 -37.58 -14.36
N LEU A 279 7.30 -37.01 -15.28
CA LEU A 279 7.76 -37.71 -16.49
C LEU A 279 8.57 -38.97 -16.16
N HIS A 280 9.45 -38.89 -15.15
CA HIS A 280 10.21 -40.05 -14.67
C HIS A 280 9.27 -41.13 -14.12
N ALA A 281 8.29 -40.76 -13.29
CA ALA A 281 7.32 -41.70 -12.73
C ALA A 281 6.49 -42.41 -13.80
N TYR A 282 6.08 -41.71 -14.87
CA TYR A 282 5.41 -42.33 -16.02
C TYR A 282 6.33 -43.30 -16.77
N ARG A 283 7.56 -42.89 -17.08
CA ARG A 283 8.53 -43.72 -17.83
C ARG A 283 8.91 -45.01 -17.11
N HIS A 284 8.90 -45.00 -15.78
CA HIS A 284 9.20 -46.16 -14.94
C HIS A 284 7.94 -46.91 -14.46
N GLY A 285 6.74 -46.52 -14.91
CA GLY A 285 5.50 -47.19 -14.55
C GLY A 285 5.09 -47.04 -13.08
N LEU A 286 5.66 -46.08 -12.35
CA LEU A 286 5.30 -45.76 -10.97
C LEU A 286 3.92 -45.08 -10.91
N ILE A 287 3.58 -44.30 -11.94
CA ILE A 287 2.24 -43.76 -12.17
C ILE A 287 1.72 -44.37 -13.47
N LYS A 288 0.55 -44.98 -13.40
CA LYS A 288 -0.14 -45.53 -14.57
C LYS A 288 -0.99 -44.44 -15.22
N GLU A 289 -0.95 -44.39 -16.54
CA GLU A 289 -1.92 -43.63 -17.31
C GLU A 289 -3.32 -44.15 -16.99
N ARG A 290 -4.23 -43.23 -16.63
CA ARG A 290 -5.65 -43.55 -16.48
C ARG A 290 -6.30 -43.17 -17.79
N GLU A 291 -6.95 -44.14 -18.44
CA GLU A 291 -7.91 -43.87 -19.52
C GLU A 291 -9.08 -43.00 -19.03
#